data_AF-A0A970M2R3-F1
#
_entry.id   AF-A0A970M2R3-F1
#
_cell.length_a   1.000
_cell.length_b   1.000
_cell.length_c   1.000
_cell.angle_alpha   90.00
_cell.angle_beta   90.00
_cell.angle_gamma   90.00
#
_symmetry.space_group_name_H-M   'P 1'
#
loop_
_entity.id
_entity.type
_entity.pdbx_description
1 polymer ?
#
loop_
_entity_poly.entity_id
_entity_poly.type
_entity_poly.pdbx_seq_one_letter_code
_entity_poly.pdbx_strand_id
1 'polypeptide(L)'
;MPSTFLFSLATPDGGRIVLSGYLFDHIRLDGREAYFPLIRQVLEAPFEIWLMPMKGDKTGRIVMRKRFIRFFQDEKKRHVMLAGEYQGGTFVGYTFFRGDKVSYFADQRKGLLLYGR
;
A
#
# COMPACT_ATOMS: atom_id res chain seq x y z
N MET A 1 -20.20 -17.29 -11.69
CA MET A 1 -18.98 -16.60 -12.14
C MET A 1 -18.77 -15.41 -11.23
N PRO A 2 -17.69 -15.30 -10.44
CA PRO A 2 -17.48 -14.08 -9.67
C PRO A 2 -17.14 -12.97 -10.66
N SER A 3 -17.95 -11.91 -10.66
CA SER A 3 -17.73 -10.71 -11.46
C SER A 3 -16.36 -10.13 -11.11
N THR A 4 -15.40 -10.22 -12.03
CA THR A 4 -14.07 -9.64 -11.82
C THR A 4 -14.20 -8.12 -11.94
N PHE A 5 -14.40 -7.44 -10.82
CA PHE A 5 -14.26 -5.99 -10.76
C PHE A 5 -12.77 -5.67 -10.96
N LEU A 6 -12.45 -5.09 -12.11
CA LEU A 6 -11.11 -4.66 -12.47
C LEU A 6 -11.13 -3.15 -12.62
N PHE A 7 -10.52 -2.45 -11.67
CA PHE A 7 -10.38 -1.00 -11.73
C PHE A 7 -8.90 -0.63 -11.78
N SER A 8 -8.51 0.29 -12.66
CA SER A 8 -7.13 0.74 -12.77
C SER A 8 -6.99 2.21 -12.42
N LEU A 9 -5.96 2.53 -11.63
CA LEU A 9 -5.61 3.87 -11.19
C LEU A 9 -4.24 4.26 -11.73
N ALA A 10 -4.13 5.47 -12.25
CA ALA A 10 -2.82 6.07 -12.53
C ALA A 10 -2.18 6.54 -11.21
N THR A 11 -0.87 6.42 -11.10
CA THR A 11 -0.11 6.80 -9.92
C THR A 11 0.90 7.92 -10.25
N PRO A 12 1.25 8.81 -9.30
CA PRO A 12 2.14 9.95 -9.59
C PRO A 12 3.56 9.61 -10.06
N ASP A 13 4.03 8.39 -9.84
CA ASP A 13 5.30 7.87 -10.39
C ASP A 13 5.17 7.44 -11.87
N GLY A 14 4.11 7.84 -12.57
CA GLY A 14 3.83 7.48 -13.97
C GLY A 14 3.34 6.04 -14.15
N GLY A 15 3.12 5.31 -13.06
CA GLY A 15 2.66 3.93 -13.08
C GLY A 15 1.14 3.78 -13.18
N ARG A 16 0.69 2.51 -13.18
CA ARG A 16 -0.71 2.14 -12.99
C ARG A 16 -0.83 1.00 -11.99
N ILE A 17 -1.91 1.00 -11.21
CA ILE A 17 -2.27 -0.07 -10.28
C ILE A 17 -3.63 -0.63 -10.66
N VAL A 18 -3.72 -1.96 -10.69
CA VAL A 18 -4.99 -2.66 -10.82
C VAL A 18 -5.48 -3.10 -9.45
N LEU A 19 -6.69 -2.64 -9.10
CA LEU A 19 -7.48 -3.14 -7.98
C LEU A 19 -8.37 -4.25 -8.52
N SER A 20 -8.20 -5.46 -7.98
CA SER A 20 -8.97 -6.65 -8.34
C SER A 20 -9.60 -7.30 -7.10
N GLY A 21 -10.52 -8.24 -7.33
CA GLY A 21 -11.15 -9.06 -6.27
C GLY A 21 -10.15 -9.70 -5.29
N TYR A 22 -8.93 -9.97 -5.74
CA TYR A 22 -7.84 -10.58 -4.96
C TYR A 22 -7.47 -9.78 -3.70
N LEU A 23 -7.66 -8.46 -3.73
CA LEU A 23 -7.50 -7.61 -2.56
C LEU A 23 -8.45 -8.06 -1.43
N PHE A 24 -9.70 -8.37 -1.76
CA PHE A 24 -10.71 -8.79 -0.79
C PHE A 24 -10.46 -10.19 -0.25
N ASP A 25 -9.84 -11.08 -1.04
CA ASP A 25 -9.49 -12.44 -0.60
C ASP A 25 -8.44 -12.45 0.53
N HIS A 26 -7.66 -11.38 0.69
CA HIS A 26 -6.61 -11.24 1.70
C HIS A 26 -7.00 -10.29 2.85
N ILE A 27 -8.21 -9.73 2.81
CA ILE A 27 -8.73 -8.87 3.86
C ILE A 27 -9.30 -9.74 4.99
N ARG A 28 -8.83 -9.49 6.21
CA ARG A 28 -9.51 -9.93 7.44
C ARG A 28 -10.38 -8.78 7.93
N LEU A 29 -11.63 -9.07 8.28
CA LEU A 29 -12.53 -8.11 8.93
C LEU A 29 -12.13 -7.96 10.41
N ASP A 30 -11.07 -7.20 10.65
CA ASP A 30 -10.45 -7.01 11.97
C ASP A 30 -10.50 -5.54 12.44
N GLY A 31 -11.37 -4.72 11.83
CA GLY A 31 -11.50 -3.28 12.10
C GLY A 31 -10.64 -2.41 11.17
N ARG A 32 -9.84 -3.00 10.28
CA ARG A 32 -9.04 -2.27 9.28
C ARG A 32 -9.85 -1.87 8.04
N GLU A 33 -11.00 -2.49 7.82
CA GLU A 33 -11.96 -2.16 6.77
C GLU A 33 -12.48 -0.71 6.86
N ALA A 34 -12.49 -0.13 8.07
CA ALA A 34 -12.86 1.26 8.32
C ALA A 34 -12.02 2.27 7.50
N TYR A 35 -10.85 1.87 7.02
CA TYR A 35 -9.96 2.72 6.24
C TYR A 35 -10.01 2.47 4.73
N PHE A 36 -10.86 1.56 4.23
CA PHE A 36 -11.05 1.35 2.79
C PHE A 36 -11.35 2.63 2.00
N PRO A 37 -12.16 3.58 2.50
CA PRO A 37 -12.39 4.83 1.81
C PRO A 37 -11.12 5.65 1.55
N LEU A 38 -10.04 5.42 2.30
CA LEU A 38 -8.77 6.15 2.17
C LEU A 38 -7.81 5.54 1.13
N ILE A 39 -8.03 4.28 0.71
CA ILE A 39 -7.12 3.58 -0.23
C ILE A 39 -6.92 4.39 -1.50
N ARG A 40 -8.02 4.89 -2.08
CA ARG A 40 -7.97 5.69 -3.31
C ARG A 40 -7.08 6.92 -3.15
N GLN A 41 -7.22 7.66 -2.04
CA GLN A 41 -6.42 8.86 -1.77
C GLN A 41 -4.93 8.57 -1.57
N VAL A 42 -4.60 7.40 -1.02
CA VAL A 42 -3.20 6.96 -0.88
C VAL A 42 -2.57 6.70 -2.24
N LEU A 43 -3.31 6.07 -3.15
CA LEU A 43 -2.79 5.68 -4.46
C LEU A 43 -2.70 6.87 -5.42
N GLU A 44 -3.72 7.73 -5.44
CA GLU A 44 -3.78 8.88 -6.35
C GLU A 44 -2.91 10.06 -5.86
N ALA A 45 -2.78 10.25 -4.55
CA ALA A 45 -2.08 11.40 -3.99
C ALA A 45 -1.21 11.04 -2.75
N PRO A 46 -0.23 10.13 -2.87
CA PRO A 46 0.76 9.86 -1.84
C PRO A 46 1.64 11.08 -1.54
N PHE A 47 2.27 11.10 -0.36
CA PHE A 47 3.43 11.94 -0.07
C PHE A 47 4.69 11.35 -0.72
N GLU A 48 4.89 10.04 -0.60
CA GLU A 48 6.06 9.34 -1.13
C GLU A 48 5.66 8.00 -1.76
N ILE A 49 6.43 7.55 -2.75
CA ILE A 49 6.35 6.20 -3.31
C ILE A 49 7.75 5.61 -3.30
N TRP A 50 7.93 4.48 -2.63
CA TRP A 50 9.20 3.75 -2.54
C TRP A 50 9.12 2.41 -3.27
N LEU A 51 10.19 2.02 -3.95
CA LEU A 51 10.38 0.69 -4.51
C LEU A 51 11.35 -0.11 -3.64
N MET A 52 10.87 -1.20 -3.07
CA MET A 52 11.61 -1.98 -2.08
C MET A 52 11.79 -3.43 -2.53
N PRO A 53 13.02 -4.00 -2.46
CA PRO A 53 13.20 -5.44 -2.56
C PRO A 53 12.70 -6.12 -1.28
N MET A 54 11.85 -7.13 -1.43
CA MET A 54 11.39 -7.99 -0.33
C MET A 54 11.71 -9.43 -0.66
N LYS A 55 12.32 -10.14 0.30
CA LYS A 55 12.57 -11.58 0.19
C LYS A 55 11.31 -12.32 0.64
N GLY A 56 10.77 -13.18 -0.22
CA GLY A 56 9.62 -14.01 0.16
C GLY A 56 10.05 -15.10 1.13
N ASP A 57 9.45 -15.14 2.33
CA ASP A 57 9.86 -16.04 3.41
C ASP A 57 9.84 -17.53 3.01
N LYS A 58 8.86 -17.93 2.18
CA LYS A 58 8.68 -19.32 1.75
C LYS A 58 9.54 -19.74 0.57
N THR A 59 9.90 -18.80 -0.31
CA THR A 59 10.55 -19.13 -1.60
C THR A 59 11.98 -18.62 -1.70
N GLY A 60 12.39 -17.72 -0.81
CA GLY A 60 13.68 -17.04 -0.84
C GLY A 60 13.87 -16.06 -2.01
N ARG A 61 12.88 -15.96 -2.92
CA ARG A 61 12.94 -15.08 -4.09
C ARG A 61 12.80 -13.61 -3.67
N ILE A 62 13.54 -12.74 -4.34
CA ILE A 62 13.40 -11.29 -4.19
C ILE A 62 12.30 -10.81 -5.13
N VAL A 63 11.34 -10.08 -4.58
CA VAL A 63 10.29 -9.38 -5.33
C VAL A 63 10.38 -7.89 -5.05
N MET A 64 10.18 -7.07 -6.07
CA MET A 64 10.12 -5.63 -5.91
C MET A 64 8.68 -5.21 -5.58
N ARG A 65 8.49 -4.46 -4.50
CA ARG A 65 7.19 -3.96 -4.06
C ARG A 65 7.23 -2.45 -3.99
N LYS A 66 6.20 -1.81 -4.55
CA LYS A 66 5.96 -0.38 -4.29
C LYS A 66 5.40 -0.21 -2.88
N ARG A 67 5.64 0.95 -2.28
CA ARG A 67 5.11 1.36 -0.99
C ARG A 67 4.65 2.81 -1.15
N PHE A 68 3.34 2.99 -1.18
CA PHE A 68 2.73 4.30 -1.17
C PHE A 68 2.72 4.78 0.28
N ILE A 69 3.11 6.03 0.51
CA ILE A 69 3.13 6.61 1.85
C ILE A 69 2.25 7.83 1.79
N ARG A 70 1.12 7.77 2.48
CA ARG A 70 0.33 8.95 2.78
C ARG A 70 0.05 8.98 4.27
N PHE A 71 0.18 10.15 4.89
CA PHE A 71 -0.23 10.37 6.28
C PHE A 71 -1.64 10.92 6.31
N PHE A 72 -2.48 10.33 7.16
CA PHE A 72 -3.76 10.90 7.56
C PHE A 72 -3.72 11.24 9.04
N GLN A 73 -4.53 12.20 9.46
CA GLN A 73 -4.87 12.41 10.87
C GLN A 73 -6.24 11.81 11.09
N ASP A 74 -6.36 10.89 12.05
CA ASP A 74 -7.68 10.52 12.57
C ASP A 74 -8.18 11.55 13.59
N GLU A 75 -9.40 11.37 14.13
CA GLU A 75 -9.99 12.26 15.16
C GLU A 75 -9.11 12.42 16.41
N LYS A 76 -8.15 11.50 16.62
CA LYS A 76 -7.15 11.52 17.70
C LYS A 76 -5.76 11.93 17.21
N LYS A 77 -5.66 12.55 16.02
CA LYS A 77 -4.42 13.03 15.35
C LYS A 77 -3.37 11.95 15.05
N ARG A 78 -3.76 10.68 14.88
CA ARG A 78 -2.81 9.58 14.66
C ARG A 78 -2.45 9.41 13.19
N HIS A 79 -1.17 9.16 12.93
CA HIS A 79 -0.58 8.96 11.61
C HIS A 79 -0.92 7.58 11.03
N VAL A 80 -1.72 7.56 9.98
CA VAL A 80 -2.01 6.34 9.19
C VAL A 80 -1.12 6.34 7.96
N MET A 81 -0.41 5.24 7.69
CA MET A 81 0.34 5.00 6.45
C MET A 81 -0.19 3.73 5.79
N LEU A 82 -0.34 3.71 4.45
CA LEU A 82 -0.87 2.57 3.69
C LEU A 82 0.11 2.07 2.63
N ALA A 83 0.71 0.94 2.92
CA ALA A 83 1.74 0.32 2.11
C ALA A 83 1.15 -0.63 1.04
N GLY A 84 0.86 -0.12 -0.15
CA GLY A 84 0.30 -0.91 -1.26
C GLY A 84 1.29 -1.88 -1.89
N GLU A 85 1.20 -3.19 -1.62
CA GLU A 85 2.13 -4.17 -2.18
C GLU A 85 1.82 -4.46 -3.66
N TYR A 86 2.85 -4.50 -4.49
CA TYR A 86 2.76 -4.75 -5.93
C TYR A 86 3.43 -6.09 -6.26
N GLN A 87 2.72 -7.01 -6.91
CA GLN A 87 3.32 -8.19 -7.53
C GLN A 87 2.66 -8.42 -8.90
N GLY A 88 3.45 -8.29 -9.97
CA GLY A 88 3.00 -8.62 -11.33
C GLY A 88 1.83 -7.79 -11.88
N GLY A 89 1.64 -6.53 -11.44
CA GLY A 89 0.55 -5.66 -11.90
C GLY A 89 -0.58 -5.46 -10.89
N THR A 90 -0.64 -6.29 -9.85
CA THR A 90 -1.77 -6.36 -8.92
C THR A 90 -1.41 -5.78 -7.57
N PHE A 91 -2.36 -5.07 -6.97
CA PHE A 91 -2.32 -4.64 -5.57
C PHE A 91 -2.59 -5.85 -4.66
N VAL A 92 -1.60 -6.28 -3.88
CA VAL A 92 -1.66 -7.53 -3.09
C VAL A 92 -1.81 -7.32 -1.59
N GLY A 93 -1.86 -6.08 -1.11
CA GLY A 93 -2.14 -5.82 0.30
C GLY A 93 -1.92 -4.37 0.71
N TYR A 94 -2.43 -4.06 1.90
CA TYR A 94 -2.18 -2.81 2.60
C TYR A 94 -1.82 -3.10 4.05
N THR A 95 -1.18 -2.15 4.71
CA THR A 95 -0.96 -2.19 6.15
C THR A 95 -1.30 -0.83 6.71
N PHE A 96 -1.99 -0.79 7.85
CA PHE A 96 -2.29 0.44 8.58
C PHE A 96 -1.49 0.49 9.86
N PHE A 97 -0.88 1.63 10.13
CA PHE A 97 -0.18 1.89 11.39
C PHE A 97 -0.97 2.88 12.22
N ARG A 98 -1.03 2.61 13.54
CA ARG A 98 -1.53 3.54 14.55
C ARG A 98 -0.35 3.80 15.49
N GLY A 99 0.12 5.05 15.57
CA GLY A 99 1.00 5.53 16.65
C GLY A 99 2.51 5.65 16.37
N ASP A 100 3.18 6.09 17.42
CA ASP A 100 4.56 6.40 17.82
C ASP A 100 5.69 5.44 17.44
N LYS A 101 5.45 4.47 16.54
CA LYS A 101 6.46 3.51 16.07
C LYS A 101 7.35 4.11 14.98
N VAL A 102 8.17 5.10 15.35
CA VAL A 102 9.09 5.83 14.46
C VAL A 102 9.99 4.88 13.65
N SER A 103 10.54 3.84 14.27
CA SER A 103 11.39 2.85 13.59
C SER A 103 10.66 2.14 12.45
N TYR A 104 9.38 1.83 12.64
CA TYR A 104 8.59 1.16 11.62
C TYR A 104 8.33 2.07 10.42
N PHE A 105 8.13 3.39 10.63
CA PHE A 105 8.01 4.35 9.53
C PHE A 105 9.30 4.50 8.73
N ALA A 106 10.46 4.42 9.38
CA ALA A 106 11.75 4.40 8.69
C ALA A 106 11.91 3.13 7.86
N ASP A 107 11.45 1.99 8.37
CA ASP A 107 11.51 0.70 7.66
C ASP A 107 10.70 0.66 6.37
N GLN A 108 9.69 1.51 6.23
CA GLN A 108 8.92 1.63 4.99
C GLN A 108 9.62 2.44 3.89
N ARG A 109 10.76 3.05 4.21
CA ARG A 109 11.57 3.89 3.31
C ARG A 109 12.90 3.23 3.00
N LYS A 110 12.87 1.95 2.63
CA LYS A 110 14.08 1.14 2.38
C LYS A 110 14.15 0.71 0.93
N GLY A 111 14.88 1.45 0.10
CA GLY A 111 15.07 1.14 -1.31
C GLY A 111 15.20 2.41 -2.14
N LEU A 112 14.56 2.41 -3.30
CA LEU A 112 14.57 3.55 -4.22
C LEU A 112 13.32 4.41 -4.03
N LEU A 113 13.51 5.71 -3.81
CA LEU A 113 12.41 6.68 -3.87
C LEU A 113 12.01 6.88 -5.34
N LEU A 114 10.79 6.52 -5.70
CA LEU A 114 10.23 6.72 -7.04
C LEU A 114 9.53 8.07 -7.19
N TYR A 115 8.97 8.57 -6.09
CA TYR A 115 8.23 9.83 -6.06
C TYR A 115 8.25 10.40 -4.64
N GLY A 116 8.42 11.71 -4.51
CA GLY A 116 8.32 12.46 -3.26
C GLY A 116 7.84 13.88 -3.54
N ARG A 117 7.05 14.43 -2.63
CA ARG A 117 6.53 15.81 -2.69
C ARG A 117 6.95 16.65 -1.50
#